data_AF-A0A9E4CK02-F1
#
_entry.id   AF-A0A9E4CK02-F1
#
_cell.length_a   1.000
_cell.length_b   1.000
_cell.length_c   1.000
_cell.angle_alpha   90.00
_cell.angle_beta   90.00
_cell.angle_gamma   90.00
#
_symmetry.space_group_name_H-M   'P 1'
#
loop_
_entity.id
_entity.type
_entity.pdbx_description
1 polymer ?
#
loop_
_entity_poly.entity_id
_entity_poly.type
_entity_poly.pdbx_seq_one_letter_code
_entity_poly.pdbx_strand_id
1 'polypeptide(L)'
;GIAHSSVLTVMARNGTDFGIQLSGTGGRWFTGPAELPDALFFPGYSREDANPDIGDSAITETAGLGGFAIAAAPAIVQFVGGSAADALRYTLQMYEITAAENNVYQIPYLDFRGTPTGIDAVKVVEKNILPFIDTGVAHREPGVGQIGAGVLNAPMQPFQAAYEGLAETF
;
A
#
# COMPACT_ATOMS: atom_id res chain seq x y z
N GLY A 1 -20.35 -1.65 7.37
CA GLY A 1 -19.60 -2.52 6.45
C GLY A 1 -20.55 -3.38 5.65
N ILE A 2 -20.07 -4.02 4.58
CA ILE A 2 -20.82 -5.01 3.78
C ILE A 2 -20.51 -6.39 4.35
N ALA A 3 -21.53 -7.10 4.82
CA ALA A 3 -21.35 -8.42 5.43
C ALA A 3 -20.55 -9.35 4.50
N HIS A 4 -19.62 -10.11 5.09
CA HIS A 4 -18.77 -11.10 4.41
C HIS A 4 -17.81 -10.56 3.35
N SER A 5 -17.69 -9.24 3.19
CA SER A 5 -16.77 -8.64 2.22
C SER A 5 -15.33 -8.65 2.72
N SER A 6 -14.43 -9.29 1.96
CA SER A 6 -12.98 -9.30 2.18
C SER A 6 -12.26 -8.04 1.69
N VAL A 7 -13.00 -7.08 1.12
CA VAL A 7 -12.42 -5.86 0.56
C VAL A 7 -11.96 -4.94 1.69
N LEU A 8 -10.71 -4.50 1.61
CA LEU A 8 -10.15 -3.51 2.52
C LEU A 8 -10.86 -2.17 2.36
N THR A 9 -11.03 -1.50 3.49
CA THR A 9 -11.55 -0.13 3.57
C THR A 9 -10.52 0.85 4.10
N VAL A 10 -9.50 0.34 4.79
CA VAL A 10 -8.40 1.14 5.36
C VAL A 10 -7.10 0.36 5.27
N MET A 11 -6.03 1.04 4.86
CA MET A 11 -4.65 0.76 5.24
C MET A 11 -4.09 2.03 5.89
N ALA A 12 -3.47 1.88 7.06
CA ALA A 12 -2.89 2.99 7.82
C ALA A 12 -1.71 2.50 8.66
N ARG A 13 -0.89 3.43 9.12
CA ARG A 13 0.30 3.12 9.93
C ARG A 13 0.66 4.28 10.85
N ASN A 14 1.31 3.99 11.96
CA ASN A 14 1.59 4.98 13.01
C ASN A 14 3.08 5.09 13.37
N GLY A 15 3.98 4.50 12.56
CA GLY A 15 5.41 4.45 12.83
C GLY A 15 5.86 3.31 13.74
N THR A 16 4.93 2.49 14.25
CA THR A 16 5.21 1.25 14.98
C THR A 16 4.48 0.06 14.37
N ASP A 17 3.20 0.25 14.04
CA ASP A 17 2.29 -0.76 13.53
C ASP A 17 1.70 -0.32 12.19
N PHE A 18 1.50 -1.31 11.32
CA PHE A 18 0.65 -1.23 10.14
C PHE A 18 -0.69 -1.91 10.44
N GLY A 19 -1.79 -1.28 10.03
CA GLY A 19 -3.14 -1.75 10.31
C GLY A 19 -4.03 -1.73 9.07
N ILE A 20 -4.93 -2.72 9.00
CA ILE A 20 -5.99 -2.77 7.98
C ILE A 20 -7.36 -2.99 8.61
N GLN A 21 -8.40 -2.58 7.87
CA GLN A 21 -9.80 -2.89 8.17
C GLN A 21 -10.52 -3.41 6.93
N LEU A 22 -11.33 -4.46 7.10
CA LEU A 22 -12.17 -5.00 6.04
C LEU A 22 -13.61 -4.46 6.15
N SER A 23 -14.29 -4.37 5.01
CA SER A 23 -15.71 -4.00 4.97
C SER A 23 -16.58 -5.00 5.76
N GLY A 24 -16.23 -6.29 5.73
CA GLY A 24 -16.96 -7.36 6.42
C GLY A 24 -16.73 -7.48 7.92
N THR A 25 -15.73 -6.82 8.51
CA THR A 25 -15.30 -7.06 9.90
C THR A 25 -15.68 -5.96 10.88
N GLY A 26 -16.63 -5.09 10.52
CA GLY A 26 -17.24 -4.14 11.46
C GLY A 26 -16.28 -3.10 12.06
N GLY A 27 -15.20 -2.74 11.36
CA GLY A 27 -14.20 -1.78 11.86
C GLY A 27 -13.17 -2.38 12.81
N ARG A 28 -13.10 -3.71 12.93
CA ARG A 28 -11.98 -4.39 13.63
C ARG A 28 -10.67 -4.10 12.89
N TRP A 29 -9.65 -3.70 13.66
CA TRP A 29 -8.28 -3.54 13.17
C TRP A 29 -7.54 -4.88 13.22
N PHE A 30 -6.80 -5.15 12.15
CA PHE A 30 -5.81 -6.22 12.10
C PHE A 30 -4.44 -5.59 11.89
N THR A 31 -3.49 -5.91 12.77
CA THR A 31 -2.24 -5.16 12.90
C THR A 31 -1.02 -6.07 12.88
N GLY A 32 0.11 -5.48 12.51
CA GLY A 32 1.45 -6.06 12.53
C GLY A 32 2.49 -4.95 12.53
N PRO A 33 3.79 -5.26 12.71
CA PRO A 33 4.85 -4.26 12.71
C PRO A 33 4.87 -3.45 11.41
N ALA A 34 5.05 -2.13 11.52
CA ALA A 34 5.35 -1.28 10.38
C ALA A 34 6.79 -1.55 9.89
N GLU A 35 6.96 -1.63 8.58
CA GLU A 35 8.25 -1.89 7.95
C GLU A 35 9.01 -0.59 7.66
N LEU A 36 10.33 -0.70 7.46
CA LEU A 36 11.14 0.40 6.95
C LEU A 36 11.05 0.46 5.42
N PRO A 37 10.67 1.60 4.82
CA PRO A 37 10.65 1.75 3.37
C PRO A 37 12.03 1.52 2.74
N ASP A 38 12.06 0.93 1.53
CA ASP A 38 13.24 0.92 0.68
C ASP A 38 13.27 2.24 -0.11
N ALA A 39 14.33 3.02 0.04
CA ALA A 39 14.27 4.45 -0.25
C ALA A 39 15.55 5.05 -0.79
N LEU A 40 15.37 6.11 -1.57
CA LEU A 40 16.41 7.08 -1.88
C LEU A 40 16.42 8.15 -0.79
N PHE A 41 17.57 8.28 -0.12
CA PHE A 41 17.78 9.24 0.95
C PHE A 41 18.31 10.57 0.41
N PHE A 42 17.88 11.67 1.03
CA PHE A 42 18.43 12.99 0.76
C PHE A 42 19.90 13.08 1.22
N PRO A 43 20.71 13.97 0.63
CA PRO A 43 22.12 14.10 1.00
C PRO A 43 22.32 14.32 2.50
N GLY A 44 23.13 13.46 3.12
CA GLY A 44 23.44 13.51 4.56
C GLY A 44 22.57 12.62 5.45
N TYR A 45 21.56 11.94 4.90
CA TYR A 45 20.76 10.95 5.62
C TYR A 45 21.01 9.53 5.12
N SER A 46 20.72 8.55 5.97
CA SER A 46 20.79 7.14 5.62
C SER A 46 19.64 6.34 6.25
N ARG A 47 19.64 5.03 6.01
CA ARG A 47 18.61 4.11 6.54
C ARG A 47 18.56 4.11 8.07
N GLU A 48 19.68 4.35 8.73
CA GLU A 48 19.79 4.43 10.19
C GLU A 48 19.04 5.63 10.78
N ASP A 49 18.66 6.62 9.96
CA ASP A 49 17.91 7.80 10.36
C ASP A 49 16.40 7.63 10.15
N ALA A 50 15.98 6.59 9.44
CA ALA A 50 14.59 6.38 9.04
C ALA A 50 13.70 5.87 10.20
N ASN A 51 12.50 6.42 10.26
CA ASN A 51 11.39 5.87 11.04
C ASN A 51 10.68 4.76 10.23
N PRO A 52 10.10 3.73 10.89
CA PRO A 52 9.16 2.84 10.22
C PRO A 52 8.00 3.61 9.57
N ASP A 53 7.35 3.01 8.57
CA ASP A 53 6.30 3.68 7.79
C ASP A 53 5.19 4.26 8.67
N ILE A 54 4.75 5.48 8.34
CA ILE A 54 3.90 6.30 9.21
C ILE A 54 2.90 7.15 8.42
N GLY A 55 1.70 7.29 8.98
CA GLY A 55 0.62 8.14 8.52
C GLY A 55 -0.60 7.37 8.01
N ASP A 56 -1.59 8.12 7.55
CA ASP A 56 -2.82 7.55 6.96
C ASP A 56 -2.83 7.60 5.42
N SER A 57 -1.78 8.14 4.80
CA SER A 57 -1.69 8.29 3.34
C SER A 57 -1.83 6.99 2.55
N ALA A 58 -1.57 5.82 3.15
CA ALA A 58 -1.84 4.49 2.56
C ALA A 58 -3.33 4.25 2.22
N ILE A 59 -4.22 5.12 2.69
CA ILE A 59 -5.60 5.19 2.20
C ILE A 59 -5.68 5.49 0.70
N THR A 60 -4.66 6.15 0.14
CA THR A 60 -4.55 6.47 -1.29
C THR A 60 -4.45 5.19 -2.12
N GLU A 61 -3.58 4.26 -1.73
CA GLU A 61 -3.43 2.93 -2.32
C GLU A 61 -4.67 2.08 -2.08
N THR A 62 -5.28 2.21 -0.90
CA THR A 62 -6.57 1.55 -0.60
C THR A 62 -7.66 1.96 -1.59
N ALA A 63 -7.64 3.23 -2.03
CA ALA A 63 -8.53 3.78 -3.04
C ALA A 63 -8.09 3.49 -4.50
N GLY A 64 -7.02 2.72 -4.71
CA GLY A 64 -6.50 2.38 -6.04
C GLY A 64 -5.65 3.47 -6.69
N LEU A 65 -5.10 4.40 -5.91
CA LEU A 65 -4.19 5.45 -6.37
C LEU A 65 -2.78 5.24 -5.79
N GLY A 66 -1.91 6.25 -5.87
CA GLY A 66 -0.55 6.16 -5.31
C GLY A 66 0.25 5.04 -5.95
N GLY A 67 0.84 4.16 -5.13
CA GLY A 67 1.59 2.99 -5.60
C GLY A 67 0.81 2.10 -6.58
N PHE A 68 -0.52 2.01 -6.47
CA PHE A 68 -1.35 1.21 -7.35
C PHE A 68 -1.48 1.83 -8.76
N ALA A 69 -1.39 3.15 -8.85
CA ALA A 69 -1.48 3.91 -10.10
C ALA A 69 -0.12 4.45 -10.57
N ILE A 70 1.00 3.97 -10.01
CA ILE A 70 2.34 4.49 -10.28
C ILE A 70 2.74 4.44 -11.76
N ALA A 71 2.17 3.53 -12.56
CA ALA A 71 2.32 3.51 -14.01
C ALA A 71 1.84 4.80 -14.72
N ALA A 72 0.98 5.59 -14.08
CA ALA A 72 0.55 6.91 -14.57
C ALA A 72 1.54 8.04 -14.19
N ALA A 73 2.53 7.78 -13.34
CA ALA A 73 3.47 8.75 -12.83
C ALA A 73 4.94 8.31 -13.03
N PRO A 74 5.40 8.05 -14.28
CA PRO A 74 6.74 7.51 -14.54
C PRO A 74 7.88 8.40 -14.00
N ALA A 75 7.63 9.69 -13.80
CA ALA A 75 8.60 10.62 -13.21
C ALA A 75 8.95 10.27 -11.75
N ILE A 76 7.99 9.79 -10.96
CA ILE A 76 8.21 9.53 -9.53
C ILE A 76 9.20 8.41 -9.30
N VAL A 77 9.34 7.49 -10.26
CA VAL A 77 10.25 6.34 -10.17
C VAL A 77 11.72 6.79 -10.03
N GLN A 78 12.08 7.95 -10.57
CA GLN A 78 13.42 8.53 -10.36
C GLN A 78 13.65 8.98 -8.91
N PHE A 79 12.58 9.23 -8.16
CA PHE A 79 12.58 9.74 -6.80
C PHE A 79 12.36 8.65 -5.74
N VAL A 80 11.58 7.62 -6.05
CA VAL A 80 11.31 6.49 -5.13
C VAL A 80 12.17 5.26 -5.40
N GLY A 81 12.93 5.27 -6.51
CA GLY A 81 13.79 4.17 -6.95
C GLY A 81 13.12 3.23 -7.96
N GLY A 82 13.93 2.65 -8.86
CA GLY A 82 13.51 1.69 -9.88
C GLY A 82 13.53 2.25 -11.31
N SER A 83 12.76 1.61 -12.20
CA SER A 83 12.59 1.98 -13.61
C SER A 83 11.11 2.11 -14.01
N ALA A 84 10.83 2.82 -15.10
CA ALA A 84 9.45 2.94 -15.61
C ALA A 84 8.79 1.58 -15.89
N ALA A 85 9.59 0.56 -16.23
CA ALA A 85 9.11 -0.81 -16.39
C ALA A 85 8.71 -1.46 -15.06
N ASP A 86 9.38 -1.10 -13.95
CA ASP A 86 8.99 -1.55 -12.61
C ASP A 86 7.65 -0.95 -12.20
N ALA A 87 7.44 0.36 -12.45
CA ALA A 87 6.16 1.01 -12.19
C ALA A 87 4.99 0.34 -12.94
N LEU A 88 5.19 0.00 -14.21
CA LEU A 88 4.21 -0.77 -14.99
C LEU A 88 3.93 -2.13 -14.33
N ARG A 89 4.99 -2.86 -13.95
CA ARG A 89 4.86 -4.17 -13.32
C ARG A 89 4.10 -4.09 -12.00
N TYR A 90 4.40 -3.11 -11.14
CA TYR A 90 3.72 -2.94 -9.86
C TYR A 90 2.22 -2.69 -10.05
N THR A 91 1.83 -1.74 -10.89
CA THR A 91 0.40 -1.52 -11.21
C THR A 91 -0.25 -2.79 -11.76
N LEU A 92 0.42 -3.53 -12.65
CA LEU A 92 -0.13 -4.77 -13.19
C LEU A 92 -0.31 -5.86 -12.13
N GLN A 93 0.62 -5.99 -11.19
CA GLN A 93 0.50 -6.92 -10.05
C GLN A 93 -0.68 -6.54 -9.14
N MET A 94 -0.98 -5.25 -8.97
CA MET A 94 -2.09 -4.82 -8.11
C MET A 94 -3.47 -5.20 -8.68
N TYR A 95 -3.61 -5.40 -10.00
CA TYR A 95 -4.85 -5.97 -10.57
C TYR A 95 -5.11 -7.41 -10.08
N GLU A 96 -4.07 -8.16 -9.72
CA GLU A 96 -4.22 -9.55 -9.29
C GLU A 96 -4.91 -9.66 -7.92
N ILE A 97 -4.78 -8.64 -7.08
CA ILE A 97 -5.29 -8.62 -5.70
C ILE A 97 -6.46 -7.65 -5.50
N THR A 98 -6.97 -7.04 -6.56
CA THR A 98 -8.10 -6.10 -6.48
C THR A 98 -9.37 -6.70 -7.07
N ALA A 99 -10.51 -6.16 -6.67
CA ALA A 99 -11.82 -6.64 -7.07
C ALA A 99 -12.20 -6.20 -8.49
N ALA A 100 -11.77 -5.00 -8.91
CA ALA A 100 -12.15 -4.41 -10.18
C ALA A 100 -11.16 -3.32 -10.66
N GLU A 101 -11.39 -2.83 -11.87
CA GLU A 101 -10.80 -1.60 -12.39
C GLU A 101 -11.70 -0.39 -12.07
N ASN A 102 -11.10 0.75 -11.73
CA ASN A 102 -11.83 1.99 -11.46
C ASN A 102 -12.46 2.58 -12.72
N ASN A 103 -13.71 3.01 -12.68
CA ASN A 103 -14.38 3.62 -13.84
C ASN A 103 -14.13 5.13 -14.00
N VAL A 104 -13.49 5.78 -13.02
CA VAL A 104 -13.18 7.22 -13.03
C VAL A 104 -11.69 7.48 -13.19
N TYR A 105 -10.86 6.78 -12.41
CA TYR A 105 -9.41 6.93 -12.48
C TYR A 105 -8.83 5.96 -13.49
N GLN A 106 -8.26 6.49 -14.57
CA GLN A 106 -7.72 5.70 -15.68
C GLN A 106 -6.23 5.99 -15.88
N ILE A 107 -5.50 4.99 -16.38
CA ILE A 107 -4.07 5.07 -16.66
C ILE A 107 -3.87 5.15 -18.18
N PRO A 108 -3.53 6.34 -18.74
CA PRO A 108 -3.44 6.51 -20.20
C PRO A 108 -2.45 5.56 -20.88
N TYR A 109 -1.32 5.29 -20.22
CA TYR A 109 -0.27 4.41 -20.75
C TYR A 109 -0.71 2.93 -20.84
N LEU A 110 -1.78 2.55 -20.13
CA LEU A 110 -2.40 1.23 -20.16
C LEU A 110 -3.68 1.23 -21.01
N ASP A 111 -3.70 2.03 -22.08
CA ASP A 111 -4.88 2.20 -22.94
C ASP A 111 -6.14 2.60 -22.14
N PHE A 112 -5.95 3.50 -21.18
CA PHE A 112 -7.01 4.01 -20.30
C PHE A 112 -7.73 2.94 -19.47
N ARG A 113 -7.08 1.79 -19.19
CA ARG A 113 -7.55 0.88 -18.14
C ARG A 113 -7.74 1.61 -16.82
N GLY A 114 -8.76 1.21 -16.08
CA GLY A 114 -9.10 1.80 -14.79
C GLY A 114 -8.12 1.37 -13.70
N THR A 115 -7.80 2.22 -12.73
CA THR A 115 -6.81 1.84 -11.70
C THR A 115 -7.28 0.62 -10.88
N PRO A 116 -6.36 -0.25 -10.41
CA PRO A 116 -6.72 -1.43 -9.62
C PRO A 116 -7.42 -1.00 -8.32
N THR A 117 -8.67 -1.42 -8.09
CA THR A 117 -9.52 -0.90 -7.01
C THR A 117 -10.18 -2.01 -6.19
N GLY A 118 -10.24 -1.79 -4.86
CA GLY A 118 -10.85 -2.71 -3.91
C GLY A 118 -9.94 -3.89 -3.61
N ILE A 119 -8.90 -3.64 -2.81
CA ILE A 119 -7.94 -4.67 -2.38
C ILE A 119 -8.69 -5.77 -1.64
N ASP A 120 -8.52 -7.02 -2.07
CA ASP A 120 -9.19 -8.18 -1.50
C ASP A 120 -8.21 -8.97 -0.62
N ALA A 121 -8.46 -9.01 0.69
CA ALA A 121 -7.59 -9.69 1.65
C ALA A 121 -7.41 -11.18 1.33
N VAL A 122 -8.43 -11.84 0.78
CA VAL A 122 -8.35 -13.25 0.38
C VAL A 122 -7.36 -13.40 -0.77
N LYS A 123 -7.47 -12.56 -1.82
CA LYS A 123 -6.54 -12.61 -2.96
C LYS A 123 -5.10 -12.29 -2.55
N VAL A 124 -4.90 -11.35 -1.63
CA VAL A 124 -3.56 -11.02 -1.09
C VAL A 124 -2.90 -12.25 -0.48
N VAL A 125 -3.63 -12.97 0.38
CA VAL A 125 -3.13 -14.17 1.06
C VAL A 125 -2.96 -15.33 0.07
N GLU A 126 -3.97 -15.62 -0.74
CA GLU A 126 -3.96 -16.75 -1.69
C GLU A 126 -2.86 -16.62 -2.76
N LYS A 127 -2.65 -15.41 -3.28
CA LYS A 127 -1.66 -15.17 -4.34
C LYS A 127 -0.28 -14.83 -3.80
N ASN A 128 -0.16 -14.58 -2.49
CA ASN A 128 1.07 -14.09 -1.87
C ASN A 128 1.61 -12.82 -2.56
N ILE A 129 0.70 -11.91 -2.92
CA ILE A 129 1.00 -10.60 -3.52
C ILE A 129 0.53 -9.55 -2.53
N LEU A 130 1.45 -8.71 -2.07
CA LEU A 130 1.19 -7.68 -1.06
C LEU A 130 0.87 -6.34 -1.72
N PRO A 131 0.01 -5.50 -1.12
CA PRO A 131 -0.18 -4.13 -1.57
C PRO A 131 1.13 -3.35 -1.63
N PHE A 132 1.40 -2.76 -2.78
CA PHE A 132 2.55 -1.89 -3.03
C PHE A 132 2.24 -0.45 -2.64
N ILE A 133 3.11 0.15 -1.84
CA ILE A 133 2.93 1.49 -1.26
C ILE A 133 4.09 2.37 -1.69
N ASP A 134 3.76 3.55 -2.22
CA ASP A 134 4.68 4.66 -2.44
C ASP A 134 4.57 5.62 -1.25
N THR A 135 5.69 5.93 -0.58
CA THR A 135 5.67 6.69 0.68
C THR A 135 6.89 7.61 0.84
N GLY A 136 6.72 8.66 1.62
CA GLY A 136 7.82 9.48 2.10
C GLY A 136 8.53 8.81 3.28
N VAL A 137 9.83 8.99 3.39
CA VAL A 137 10.60 8.52 4.56
C VAL A 137 10.75 9.65 5.56
N ALA A 138 10.18 9.47 6.74
CA ALA A 138 10.35 10.38 7.86
C ALA A 138 11.57 10.02 8.71
N HIS A 139 12.23 11.02 9.27
CA HIS A 139 13.30 10.82 10.25
C HIS A 139 12.74 10.29 11.58
N ARG A 140 13.47 9.42 12.28
CA ARG A 140 13.07 8.87 13.60
C ARG A 140 13.07 9.91 14.73
N GLU A 141 13.93 10.92 14.65
CA GLU A 141 13.95 12.01 15.64
C GLU A 141 12.87 13.07 15.32
N PRO A 142 12.09 13.51 16.33
CA PRO A 142 11.03 14.49 16.14
C PRO A 142 11.52 15.83 15.57
N GLY A 143 10.77 16.39 14.62
CA GLY A 143 10.99 17.74 14.09
C GLY A 143 11.98 17.86 12.93
N VAL A 144 12.68 16.78 12.55
CA VAL A 144 13.58 16.77 11.37
C VAL A 144 12.79 16.70 10.07
N GLY A 145 11.72 15.89 10.03
CA GLY A 145 10.80 15.81 8.88
C GLY A 145 11.20 14.75 7.85
N GLN A 146 10.90 15.00 6.58
CA GLN A 146 11.15 14.06 5.49
C GLN A 146 12.63 14.02 5.11
N ILE A 147 13.18 12.82 5.00
CA ILE A 147 14.60 12.55 4.69
C ILE A 147 14.80 11.69 3.44
N GLY A 148 13.72 11.33 2.77
CA GLY A 148 13.75 10.56 1.55
C GLY A 148 12.36 10.23 1.04
N ALA A 149 12.32 9.43 -0.01
CA ALA A 149 11.11 8.80 -0.52
C ALA A 149 11.45 7.41 -1.02
N GLY A 150 10.46 6.53 -0.96
CA GLY A 150 10.68 5.13 -1.18
C GLY A 150 9.41 4.36 -1.34
N VAL A 151 9.58 3.05 -1.45
CA VAL A 151 8.50 2.12 -1.66
C VAL A 151 8.60 0.96 -0.69
N LEU A 152 7.48 0.32 -0.44
CA LEU A 152 7.42 -0.90 0.33
C LEU A 152 6.23 -1.75 -0.07
N ASN A 153 6.29 -3.02 0.32
CA ASN A 153 5.11 -3.86 0.39
C ASN A 153 4.54 -3.77 1.80
N ALA A 154 3.21 -3.73 1.92
CA ALA A 154 2.55 -3.88 3.21
C ALA A 154 2.96 -5.21 3.87
N PRO A 155 3.06 -5.30 5.21
CA PRO A 155 3.40 -6.54 5.89
C PRO A 155 2.29 -7.59 5.72
N MET A 156 2.64 -8.87 5.60
CA MET A 156 1.68 -9.96 5.37
C MET A 156 0.78 -10.25 6.59
N GLN A 157 1.30 -10.07 7.80
CA GLN A 157 0.63 -10.51 9.04
C GLN A 157 -0.78 -9.91 9.23
N PRO A 158 -1.03 -8.60 9.02
CA PRO A 158 -2.38 -8.04 9.03
C PRO A 158 -3.37 -8.73 8.10
N PHE A 159 -2.94 -9.15 6.90
CA PHE A 159 -3.83 -9.78 5.91
C PHE A 159 -4.18 -11.22 6.29
N GLN A 160 -3.22 -11.98 6.84
CA GLN A 160 -3.48 -13.31 7.39
C GLN A 160 -4.46 -13.24 8.57
N ALA A 161 -4.22 -12.32 9.51
CA ALA A 161 -5.12 -12.11 10.64
C ALA A 161 -6.51 -11.64 10.20
N ALA A 162 -6.60 -10.79 9.17
CA ALA A 162 -7.87 -10.34 8.62
C ALA A 162 -8.63 -11.45 7.87
N TYR A 163 -7.92 -12.33 7.17
CA TYR A 163 -8.49 -13.52 6.54
C TYR A 163 -9.13 -14.45 7.58
N GLU A 164 -8.41 -14.76 8.66
CA GLU A 164 -8.92 -15.56 9.78
C GLU A 164 -10.09 -14.85 10.48
N GLY A 165 -9.95 -13.56 10.77
CA GLY A 165 -10.98 -12.76 11.43
C GLY A 165 -12.24 -12.57 10.58
N LEU A 166 -12.14 -12.61 9.25
CA LEU A 166 -13.29 -12.60 8.36
C LEU A 166 -14.05 -13.94 8.42
N ALA A 167 -13.35 -15.08 8.55
CA ALA A 167 -13.97 -16.39 8.69
C ALA A 167 -14.87 -16.49 9.93
N GLU A 168 -14.53 -15.77 11.01
CA GLU A 168 -15.34 -15.67 12.23
C GLU A 168 -16.68 -14.93 12.03
N THR A 169 -16.87 -14.25 10.88
CA THR A 169 -18.08 -13.46 10.58
C THR A 169 -19.12 -14.23 9.75
N PHE A 170 -18.80 -15.45 9.32
CA PHE A 170 -19.72 -16.36 8.63
C PHE A 170 -20.44 -17.27 9.63
#